data_AF-A0A1J9P6Q5-F1
#
_entry.id   AF-A0A1J9P6Q5-F1
#
_cell.length_a   1.000
_cell.length_b   1.000
_cell.length_c   1.000
_cell.angle_alpha   90.00
_cell.angle_beta   90.00
_cell.angle_gamma   90.00
#
_symmetry.space_group_name_H-M   'P 1'
#
loop_
_entity.id
_entity.type
_entity.pdbx_description
1 polymer ?
#
loop_
_entity_poly.entity_id
_entity_poly.type
_entity_poly.pdbx_seq_one_letter_code
_entity_poly.pdbx_strand_id
1 'polypeptide(L)'
;ATDVLEAWQPLGRIPAAIEEVVLFRKHVILGRILRFQGKFEESLLNLEKSKNLADSCHNLIFDEDRCDLMCNLADTLRELERPANAEHCLRAEIARQNQVCRPNLLKLALAECLFAQGRYTEVEALCSEVESKPNLLKMEKMRLAITRAKVFHIKSEWERAFQLWTEALHAVDQFTRTKGHTTRTILLSICDILRRQGQHELELKSRDQLTTLEQLAGTGGSLYWIAGLRHWLDHMQTPNRPRI
;
A
#
# COMPACT_ATOMS: atom_id res chain seq x y z
N ALA A 1 -5.72 -12.49 17.21
CA ALA A 1 -4.35 -12.40 16.61
C ALA A 1 -3.58 -11.20 17.14
N THR A 2 -4.23 -10.05 17.31
CA THR A 2 -3.70 -8.91 18.08
C THR A 2 -3.51 -9.25 19.55
N ASP A 3 -4.36 -10.12 20.12
CA ASP A 3 -4.37 -10.49 21.56
C ASP A 3 -3.01 -10.99 22.08
N VAL A 4 -2.31 -11.81 21.31
CA VAL A 4 -0.97 -12.33 21.68
C VAL A 4 0.06 -11.20 21.72
N LEU A 5 0.00 -10.29 20.74
CA LEU A 5 0.90 -9.15 20.68
C LEU A 5 0.58 -8.15 21.79
N GLU A 6 -0.69 -7.89 22.07
CA GLU A 6 -1.14 -6.98 23.12
C GLU A 6 -0.75 -7.48 24.52
N ALA A 7 -0.88 -8.78 24.77
CA ALA A 7 -0.52 -9.42 26.03
C ALA A 7 0.98 -9.37 26.32
N TRP A 8 1.85 -9.33 25.31
CA TRP A 8 3.30 -9.25 25.52
C TRP A 8 3.70 -7.89 26.12
N GLN A 9 4.44 -7.88 27.21
CA GLN A 9 4.97 -6.68 27.85
C GLN A 9 6.41 -6.92 28.31
N PRO A 10 7.25 -5.88 28.42
CA PRO A 10 8.56 -6.00 29.05
C PRO A 10 8.45 -6.53 30.47
N LEU A 11 9.47 -7.27 30.92
CA LEU A 11 9.54 -7.83 32.27
C LEU A 11 9.77 -6.74 33.34
N GLY A 12 10.45 -5.66 32.97
CA GLY A 12 10.79 -4.55 33.85
C GLY A 12 10.08 -3.23 33.49
N ARG A 13 10.13 -2.25 34.41
CA ARG A 13 9.66 -0.88 34.15
C ARG A 13 10.52 -0.14 33.11
N ILE A 14 11.81 -0.43 33.12
CA ILE A 14 12.77 0.04 32.11
C ILE A 14 13.06 -1.17 31.22
N PRO A 15 12.61 -1.18 29.95
CA PRO A 15 12.87 -2.28 29.05
C PRO A 15 14.38 -2.45 28.81
N ALA A 16 14.85 -3.69 28.78
CA ALA A 16 16.18 -3.99 28.25
C ALA A 16 16.24 -3.72 26.75
N ALA A 17 17.43 -3.53 26.19
CA ALA A 17 17.60 -3.22 24.76
C ALA A 17 16.90 -4.24 23.83
N ILE A 18 16.93 -5.53 24.16
CA ILE A 18 16.19 -6.54 23.39
C ILE A 18 14.67 -6.37 23.49
N GLU A 19 14.16 -5.96 24.65
CA GLU A 19 12.75 -5.67 24.84
C GLU A 19 12.31 -4.42 24.08
N GLU A 20 13.17 -3.42 23.93
CA GLU A 20 12.94 -2.25 23.07
C GLU A 20 12.83 -2.63 21.60
N VAL A 21 13.69 -3.54 21.12
CA VAL A 21 13.60 -4.09 19.75
C VAL A 21 12.28 -4.85 19.55
N VAL A 22 11.88 -5.66 20.54
CA VAL A 22 10.61 -6.39 20.48
C VAL A 22 9.42 -5.43 20.52
N LEU A 23 9.43 -4.41 21.37
CA LEU A 23 8.40 -3.36 21.41
C LEU A 23 8.27 -2.64 20.07
N PHE A 24 9.40 -2.24 19.49
CA PHE A 24 9.44 -1.60 18.18
C PHE A 24 8.72 -2.46 17.14
N ARG A 25 9.10 -3.73 17.01
CA ARG A 25 8.53 -4.65 16.01
C ARG A 25 7.08 -5.00 16.32
N LYS A 26 6.72 -5.20 17.59
CA LYS A 26 5.34 -5.43 18.05
C LYS A 26 4.44 -4.30 17.56
N HIS A 27 4.83 -3.06 17.78
CA HIS A 27 4.05 -1.89 17.40
C HIS A 27 3.94 -1.74 15.88
N VAL A 28 4.99 -2.03 15.10
CA VAL A 28 4.90 -2.08 13.62
C VAL A 28 3.89 -3.14 13.16
N ILE A 29 3.94 -4.35 13.73
CA ILE A 29 3.06 -5.45 13.36
C ILE A 29 1.61 -5.14 13.73
N LEU A 30 1.37 -4.61 14.94
CA LEU A 30 0.04 -4.18 15.38
C LEU A 30 -0.51 -3.08 14.47
N GLY A 31 0.30 -2.05 14.18
CA GLY A 31 -0.05 -0.98 13.26
C GLY A 31 -0.53 -1.53 11.91
N ARG A 32 0.24 -2.44 11.31
CA ARG A 32 -0.12 -3.07 10.03
C ARG A 32 -1.42 -3.88 10.11
N ILE A 33 -1.60 -4.70 11.14
CA ILE A 33 -2.82 -5.52 11.30
C ILE A 33 -4.06 -4.63 11.47
N LEU A 34 -3.97 -3.62 12.34
CA LEU A 34 -5.04 -2.67 12.61
C LEU A 34 -5.43 -1.90 11.34
N ARG A 35 -4.45 -1.47 10.52
CA ARG A 35 -4.73 -0.86 9.21
C ARG A 35 -5.51 -1.81 8.32
N PHE A 36 -5.10 -3.07 8.19
CA PHE A 36 -5.81 -4.05 7.34
C PHE A 36 -7.26 -4.28 7.79
N GLN A 37 -7.56 -4.06 9.07
CA GLN A 37 -8.89 -4.14 9.67
C GLN A 37 -9.70 -2.83 9.57
N GLY A 38 -9.10 -1.73 9.10
CA GLY A 38 -9.75 -0.42 8.99
C GLY A 38 -9.64 0.45 10.24
N LYS A 39 -8.91 0.00 11.26
CA LYS A 39 -8.69 0.72 12.52
C LYS A 39 -7.51 1.69 12.37
N PHE A 40 -7.67 2.69 11.52
CA PHE A 40 -6.57 3.54 11.06
C PHE A 40 -5.97 4.41 12.17
N GLU A 41 -6.77 4.96 13.07
CA GLU A 41 -6.26 5.78 14.19
C GLU A 41 -5.49 4.93 15.20
N GLU A 42 -5.99 3.73 15.56
CA GLU A 42 -5.27 2.77 16.42
C GLU A 42 -3.97 2.30 15.76
N SER A 43 -3.99 2.14 14.43
CA SER A 43 -2.82 1.81 13.62
C SER A 43 -1.77 2.92 13.72
N LEU A 44 -2.16 4.18 13.50
CA LEU A 44 -1.28 5.34 13.58
C LEU A 44 -0.62 5.44 14.95
N LEU A 45 -1.41 5.33 16.03
CA LEU A 45 -0.90 5.38 17.40
C LEU A 45 0.20 4.32 17.66
N ASN A 46 0.03 3.10 17.15
CA ASN A 46 1.05 2.07 17.29
C ASN A 46 2.31 2.40 16.48
N LEU A 47 2.15 2.85 15.24
CA LEU A 47 3.28 3.20 14.37
C LEU A 47 4.08 4.39 14.91
N GLU A 48 3.41 5.37 15.52
CA GLU A 48 4.07 6.49 16.22
C GLU A 48 4.87 6.02 17.43
N LYS A 49 4.41 5.02 18.20
CA LYS A 49 5.20 4.42 19.27
C LYS A 49 6.50 3.82 18.74
N SER A 50 6.45 3.04 17.65
CA SER A 50 7.66 2.51 17.00
C SER A 50 8.58 3.62 16.51
N LYS A 51 8.01 4.65 15.88
CA LYS A 51 8.78 5.79 15.37
C LYS A 51 9.51 6.51 16.52
N ASN A 52 8.80 6.81 17.60
CA ASN A 52 9.37 7.47 18.77
C ASN A 52 10.48 6.63 19.42
N LEU A 53 10.31 5.30 19.51
CA LEU A 53 11.36 4.40 19.98
C LEU A 53 12.62 4.46 19.08
N ALA A 54 12.44 4.40 17.76
CA ALA A 54 13.56 4.44 16.82
C ALA A 54 14.26 5.80 16.75
N ASP A 55 13.57 6.89 17.08
CA ASP A 55 14.15 8.24 17.09
C ASP A 55 14.80 8.56 18.45
N SER A 56 14.34 7.95 19.54
CA SER A 56 14.84 8.24 20.91
C SER A 56 15.94 7.28 21.38
N CYS A 57 15.98 6.05 20.86
CA CYS A 57 16.98 5.06 21.29
C CYS A 57 18.25 5.17 20.43
N HIS A 58 19.24 5.92 20.93
CA HIS A 58 20.52 6.12 20.25
C HIS A 58 21.45 4.88 20.27
N ASN A 59 21.17 3.91 21.14
CA ASN A 59 22.00 2.71 21.30
C ASN A 59 21.55 1.55 20.41
N LEU A 60 20.44 1.70 19.68
CA LEU A 60 19.88 0.69 18.79
C LEU A 60 19.77 1.23 17.36
N ILE A 61 20.09 0.36 16.40
CA ILE A 61 20.02 0.69 14.98
C ILE A 61 18.84 -0.07 14.38
N PHE A 62 17.81 0.67 13.95
CA PHE A 62 16.59 0.11 13.36
C PHE A 62 16.55 0.20 11.83
N ASP A 63 17.66 0.51 11.16
CA ASP A 63 17.67 0.90 9.75
C ASP A 63 17.02 -0.13 8.80
N GLU A 64 17.15 -1.43 9.07
CA GLU A 64 16.50 -2.49 8.29
C GLU A 64 14.97 -2.49 8.43
N ASP A 65 14.49 -2.24 9.66
CA ASP A 65 13.07 -2.28 10.00
C ASP A 65 12.36 -0.93 9.76
N ARG A 66 13.11 0.18 9.69
CA ARG A 66 12.57 1.53 9.47
C ARG A 66 11.87 1.68 8.13
N CYS A 67 12.32 0.97 7.08
CA CYS A 67 11.60 0.97 5.81
C CYS A 67 10.18 0.42 5.95
N ASP A 68 10.01 -0.70 6.66
CA ASP A 68 8.69 -1.28 6.90
C ASP A 68 7.83 -0.36 7.78
N LEU A 69 8.40 0.24 8.83
CA LEU A 69 7.71 1.23 9.66
C LEU A 69 7.18 2.39 8.81
N MET A 70 8.06 3.04 8.03
CA MET A 70 7.70 4.23 7.26
C MET A 70 6.69 3.93 6.16
N CYS A 71 6.78 2.76 5.51
CA CYS A 71 5.76 2.32 4.57
C CYS A 71 4.39 2.14 5.23
N ASN A 72 4.34 1.49 6.39
CA ASN A 72 3.06 1.31 7.11
C ASN A 72 2.51 2.63 7.64
N LEU A 73 3.38 3.55 8.09
CA LEU A 73 2.98 4.88 8.54
C LEU A 73 2.39 5.68 7.38
N ALA A 74 3.05 5.71 6.23
CA ALA A 74 2.57 6.39 5.04
C ALA A 74 1.25 5.80 4.52
N ASP A 75 1.15 4.46 4.46
CA ASP A 75 -0.08 3.78 4.05
C ASP A 75 -1.24 4.13 5.00
N THR A 76 -0.99 4.19 6.30
CA THR A 76 -2.01 4.54 7.31
C THR A 76 -2.44 6.00 7.21
N LEU A 77 -1.48 6.93 7.09
CA LEU A 77 -1.76 8.35 6.89
C LEU A 77 -2.56 8.61 5.62
N ARG A 78 -2.29 7.87 4.54
CA ARG A 78 -3.09 7.95 3.32
C ARG A 78 -4.52 7.44 3.52
N GLU A 79 -4.72 6.38 4.30
CA GLU A 79 -6.09 5.91 4.65
C GLU A 79 -6.86 6.89 5.54
N LEU A 80 -6.15 7.73 6.28
CA LEU A 80 -6.66 8.85 7.07
C LEU A 80 -6.80 10.16 6.27
N GLU A 81 -6.70 10.12 4.93
CA GLU A 81 -6.77 11.30 4.06
C GLU A 81 -5.70 12.38 4.37
N ARG A 82 -4.53 11.96 4.86
CA ARG A 82 -3.37 12.83 5.16
C ARG A 82 -2.16 12.51 4.27
N PRO A 83 -2.28 12.52 2.93
CA PRO A 83 -1.18 12.14 2.03
C PRO A 83 0.02 13.10 2.07
N ALA A 84 -0.19 14.38 2.40
CA ALA A 84 0.90 15.36 2.54
C ALA A 84 1.81 15.05 3.75
N ASN A 85 1.22 14.64 4.88
CA ASN A 85 1.98 14.21 6.05
C ASN A 85 2.80 12.94 5.74
N ALA A 86 2.17 12.00 5.00
CA ALA A 86 2.84 10.79 4.55
C ALA A 86 4.04 11.09 3.63
N GLU A 87 3.87 12.00 2.67
CA GLU A 87 4.94 12.48 1.80
C GLU A 87 6.11 13.08 2.61
N HIS A 88 5.81 13.96 3.57
CA HIS A 88 6.84 14.58 4.40
C HIS A 88 7.68 13.53 5.12
N CYS A 89 7.04 12.56 5.79
CA CYS A 89 7.73 11.47 6.47
C CYS A 89 8.59 10.62 5.52
N LEU A 90 8.07 10.27 4.34
CA LEU A 90 8.79 9.46 3.36
C LEU A 90 9.98 10.19 2.77
N ARG A 91 9.85 11.47 2.41
CA ARG A 91 10.97 12.26 1.90
C ARG A 91 12.06 12.45 2.95
N ALA A 92 11.68 12.68 4.21
CA ALA A 92 12.64 12.76 5.31
C ALA A 92 13.41 11.44 5.48
N GLU A 93 12.72 10.30 5.43
CA GLU A 93 13.39 8.99 5.55
C GLU A 93 14.30 8.68 4.35
N ILE A 94 13.85 8.98 3.13
CA ILE A 94 14.66 8.81 1.91
C ILE A 94 15.92 9.69 1.97
N ALA A 95 15.82 10.92 2.47
CA ALA A 95 16.96 11.83 2.60
C ALA A 95 17.93 11.42 3.71
N ARG A 96 17.45 10.74 4.76
CA ARG A 96 18.24 10.33 5.93
C ARG A 96 19.31 9.27 5.60
N GLN A 97 19.14 8.48 4.54
CA GLN A 97 19.94 7.28 4.33
C GLN A 97 20.66 7.25 2.97
N ASN A 98 22.00 7.13 3.01
CA ASN A 98 22.83 6.80 1.84
C ASN A 98 22.76 5.30 1.46
N GLN A 99 22.24 4.43 2.33
CA GLN A 99 22.09 2.98 2.11
C GLN A 99 20.76 2.48 2.70
N VAL A 100 19.64 2.76 2.03
CA VAL A 100 18.35 2.15 2.39
C VAL A 100 18.41 0.66 2.05
N CYS A 101 17.95 -0.22 2.94
CA CYS A 101 17.84 -1.67 2.65
C CYS A 101 16.82 -1.94 1.52
N ARG A 102 15.74 -1.14 1.46
CA ARG A 102 14.65 -1.23 0.46
C ARG A 102 14.23 0.16 -0.04
N PRO A 103 15.07 0.87 -0.83
CA PRO A 103 14.79 2.24 -1.28
C PRO A 103 13.60 2.30 -2.24
N ASN A 104 13.42 1.27 -3.06
CA ASN A 104 12.36 1.21 -4.06
C ASN A 104 10.97 1.16 -3.41
N LEU A 105 10.82 0.42 -2.31
CA LEU A 105 9.55 0.36 -1.59
C LEU A 105 9.15 1.72 -0.99
N LEU A 106 10.09 2.49 -0.43
CA LEU A 106 9.84 3.86 0.04
C LEU A 106 9.46 4.80 -1.11
N LYS A 107 10.16 4.70 -2.25
CA LYS A 107 9.84 5.49 -3.45
C LYS A 107 8.45 5.18 -4.00
N LEU A 108 8.04 3.91 -3.99
CA LEU A 108 6.70 3.51 -4.38
C LEU A 108 5.63 4.02 -3.40
N ALA A 109 5.89 3.94 -2.09
CA ALA A 109 5.01 4.55 -1.10
C ALA A 109 4.88 6.07 -1.31
N LEU A 110 5.96 6.75 -1.68
CA LEU A 110 5.96 8.18 -1.99
C LEU A 110 5.16 8.47 -3.26
N ALA A 111 5.39 7.72 -4.33
CA ALA A 111 4.62 7.82 -5.57
C ALA A 111 3.11 7.63 -5.31
N GLU A 112 2.74 6.72 -4.44
CA GLU A 112 1.35 6.50 -4.05
C GLU A 112 0.74 7.66 -3.24
N CYS A 113 1.53 8.35 -2.41
CA CYS A 113 1.10 9.56 -1.71
C CYS A 113 0.96 10.76 -2.66
N LEU A 114 1.88 10.89 -3.61
CA LEU A 114 1.83 11.91 -4.66
C LEU A 114 0.65 11.70 -5.60
N PHE A 115 0.32 10.45 -5.93
CA PHE A 115 -0.87 10.09 -6.68
C PHE A 115 -2.14 10.57 -5.97
N ALA A 116 -2.23 10.35 -4.65
CA ALA A 116 -3.38 10.80 -3.86
C ALA A 116 -3.51 12.34 -3.82
N GLN A 117 -2.42 13.07 -4.10
CA GLN A 117 -2.40 14.53 -4.24
C GLN A 117 -2.56 15.02 -5.68
N GLY A 118 -2.77 14.13 -6.66
CA GLY A 118 -2.92 14.49 -8.07
C GLY A 118 -1.63 14.87 -8.79
N ARG A 119 -0.45 14.65 -8.20
CA ARG A 119 0.86 15.04 -8.75
C ARG A 119 1.41 14.00 -9.74
N TYR A 120 0.66 13.69 -10.79
CA TYR A 120 0.91 12.53 -11.67
C TYR A 120 2.26 12.54 -12.38
N THR A 121 2.78 13.70 -12.79
CA THR A 121 4.10 13.81 -13.43
C THR A 121 5.23 13.32 -12.53
N GLU A 122 5.17 13.63 -11.23
CA GLU A 122 6.17 13.13 -10.27
C GLU A 122 6.00 11.65 -9.96
N VAL A 123 4.75 11.16 -9.96
CA VAL A 123 4.46 9.72 -9.84
C VAL A 123 5.15 8.95 -10.96
N GLU A 124 5.02 9.41 -12.21
CA GLU A 124 5.65 8.76 -13.37
C GLU A 124 7.17 8.78 -13.30
N ALA A 125 7.78 9.89 -12.89
CA ALA A 125 9.22 9.99 -12.73
C ALA A 125 9.74 8.96 -11.70
N LEU A 126 9.09 8.88 -10.53
CA LEU A 126 9.46 7.92 -9.48
C LEU A 126 9.23 6.47 -9.92
N CYS A 127 8.09 6.18 -10.54
CA CYS A 127 7.78 4.84 -11.03
C CYS A 127 8.77 4.39 -12.12
N SER A 128 9.16 5.28 -13.03
CA SER A 128 10.15 4.98 -14.07
C SER A 128 11.54 4.71 -13.47
N GLU A 129 11.92 5.48 -12.45
CA GLU A 129 13.17 5.25 -11.74
C GLU A 129 13.19 3.87 -11.06
N VAL A 130 12.10 3.48 -10.41
CA VAL A 130 11.97 2.16 -9.77
C VAL A 130 11.93 1.04 -10.80
N GLU A 131 11.18 1.21 -11.90
CA GLU A 131 11.09 0.23 -13.01
C GLU A 131 12.46 -0.07 -13.62
N SER A 132 13.35 0.93 -13.71
CA SER A 132 14.70 0.74 -14.25
C SER A 132 15.61 -0.17 -13.40
N LYS A 133 15.21 -0.48 -12.16
CA LYS A 133 16.03 -1.29 -11.25
C LYS A 133 15.83 -2.79 -11.51
N PRO A 134 16.92 -3.57 -11.59
CA PRO A 134 16.81 -5.02 -11.69
C PRO A 134 16.25 -5.60 -10.39
N ASN A 135 15.67 -6.80 -10.48
CA ASN A 135 15.33 -7.65 -9.32
C ASN A 135 14.34 -7.06 -8.30
N LEU A 136 13.34 -6.31 -8.76
CA LEU A 136 12.25 -5.84 -7.88
C LEU A 136 11.58 -7.02 -7.13
N LEU A 137 11.35 -6.80 -5.84
CA LEU A 137 10.67 -7.76 -4.97
C LEU A 137 9.18 -7.85 -5.34
N LYS A 138 8.52 -8.94 -4.95
CA LYS A 138 7.10 -9.19 -5.27
C LYS A 138 6.18 -8.03 -4.88
N MET A 139 6.38 -7.47 -3.67
CA MET A 139 5.59 -6.33 -3.19
C MET A 139 5.84 -5.05 -4.01
N GLU A 140 7.09 -4.82 -4.43
CA GLU A 140 7.47 -3.65 -5.22
C GLU A 140 6.88 -3.72 -6.63
N LYS A 141 6.96 -4.89 -7.28
CA LYS A 141 6.34 -5.14 -8.59
C LYS A 141 4.84 -4.88 -8.57
N MET A 142 4.15 -5.40 -7.56
CA MET A 142 2.71 -5.20 -7.41
C MET A 142 2.36 -3.73 -7.19
N ARG A 143 3.02 -3.03 -6.26
CA ARG A 143 2.78 -1.60 -5.99
C ARG A 143 3.08 -0.73 -7.20
N LEU A 144 4.16 -1.04 -7.93
CA LEU A 144 4.53 -0.37 -9.18
C LEU A 144 3.43 -0.53 -10.24
N ALA A 145 3.00 -1.77 -10.50
CA ALA A 145 1.96 -2.06 -11.49
C ALA A 145 0.64 -1.34 -11.15
N ILE A 146 0.17 -1.45 -9.90
CA ILE A 146 -1.06 -0.77 -9.44
C ILE A 146 -0.94 0.75 -9.58
N THR A 147 0.19 1.34 -9.17
CA THR A 147 0.35 2.80 -9.17
C THR A 147 0.37 3.34 -10.59
N ARG A 148 1.12 2.70 -11.50
CA ARG A 148 1.17 3.10 -12.92
C ARG A 148 -0.15 2.84 -13.63
N ALA A 149 -0.81 1.71 -13.34
CA ALA A 149 -2.10 1.39 -13.93
C ALA A 149 -3.12 2.51 -13.66
N LYS A 150 -3.21 2.98 -12.41
CA LYS A 150 -4.08 4.11 -12.06
C LYS A 150 -3.71 5.41 -12.79
N VAL A 151 -2.42 5.71 -12.95
CA VAL A 151 -1.97 6.90 -13.69
C VAL A 151 -2.43 6.84 -15.15
N PHE A 152 -2.16 5.73 -15.84
CA PHE A 152 -2.59 5.56 -17.24
C PHE A 152 -4.11 5.51 -17.39
N HIS A 153 -4.81 4.94 -16.40
CA HIS A 153 -6.27 4.94 -16.35
C HIS A 153 -6.82 6.36 -16.29
N ILE A 154 -6.27 7.23 -15.44
CA ILE A 154 -6.67 8.65 -15.37
C ILE A 154 -6.39 9.37 -16.69
N LYS A 155 -5.23 9.10 -17.31
CA LYS A 155 -4.86 9.66 -18.61
C LYS A 155 -5.63 9.12 -19.81
N SER A 156 -6.53 8.16 -19.60
CA SER A 156 -7.24 7.46 -20.68
C SER A 156 -6.32 6.69 -21.65
N GLU A 157 -5.13 6.31 -21.21
CA GLU A 157 -4.21 5.42 -21.94
C GLU A 157 -4.60 3.96 -21.68
N TRP A 158 -5.74 3.55 -22.25
CA TRP A 158 -6.46 2.32 -21.92
C TRP A 158 -5.63 1.04 -22.09
N GLU A 159 -4.90 0.89 -23.19
CA GLU A 159 -4.12 -0.30 -23.48
C GLU A 159 -3.01 -0.51 -22.43
N ARG A 160 -2.31 0.58 -22.07
CA ARG A 160 -1.25 0.54 -21.05
C ARG A 160 -1.82 0.30 -19.65
N ALA A 161 -2.94 0.95 -19.33
CA ALA A 161 -3.64 0.73 -18.08
C ALA A 161 -4.10 -0.73 -17.94
N PHE A 162 -4.68 -1.31 -19.01
CA PHE A 162 -5.14 -2.69 -19.03
C PHE A 162 -3.99 -3.68 -18.81
N GLN A 163 -2.87 -3.49 -19.51
CA GLN A 163 -1.68 -4.31 -19.33
C GLN A 163 -1.20 -4.28 -17.87
N LEU A 164 -1.06 -3.09 -17.29
CA LEU A 164 -0.56 -2.94 -15.92
C LEU A 164 -1.54 -3.45 -14.86
N TRP A 165 -2.85 -3.31 -15.07
CA TRP A 165 -3.84 -3.95 -14.19
C TRP A 165 -3.80 -5.47 -14.27
N THR A 166 -3.54 -6.03 -15.45
CA THR A 166 -3.36 -7.48 -15.63
C THR A 166 -2.09 -7.97 -14.95
N GLU A 167 -0.98 -7.24 -15.07
CA GLU A 167 0.26 -7.50 -14.34
C GLU A 167 0.05 -7.41 -12.82
N ALA A 168 -0.69 -6.42 -12.35
CA ALA A 168 -1.07 -6.29 -10.95
C ALA A 168 -1.90 -7.49 -10.47
N LEU A 169 -2.88 -7.94 -11.27
CA LEU A 169 -3.71 -9.10 -10.95
C LEU A 169 -2.85 -10.36 -10.78
N HIS A 170 -1.91 -10.59 -11.69
CA HIS A 170 -0.97 -11.71 -11.60
C HIS A 170 -0.05 -11.60 -10.38
N ALA A 171 0.44 -10.40 -10.07
CA ALA A 171 1.29 -10.17 -8.90
C ALA A 171 0.54 -10.42 -7.58
N VAL A 172 -0.74 -10.05 -7.52
CA VAL A 172 -1.60 -10.23 -6.34
C VAL A 172 -1.90 -11.71 -6.07
N ASP A 173 -2.05 -12.53 -7.11
CA ASP A 173 -2.31 -13.99 -6.99
C ASP A 173 -1.16 -14.74 -6.30
N GLN A 174 0.07 -14.19 -6.35
CA GLN A 174 1.23 -14.76 -5.66
C GLN A 174 1.17 -14.64 -4.13
N PHE A 175 0.15 -13.98 -3.57
CA PHE A 175 -0.02 -13.77 -2.14
C PHE A 175 -1.29 -14.48 -1.64
N THR A 176 -1.17 -15.32 -0.62
CA THR A 176 -2.29 -16.13 -0.11
C THR A 176 -3.41 -15.32 0.57
N ARG A 177 -3.13 -14.06 0.95
CA ARG A 177 -4.03 -13.20 1.74
C ARG A 177 -4.90 -12.25 0.91
N THR A 178 -4.90 -12.40 -0.42
CA THR A 178 -5.38 -11.34 -1.33
C THR A 178 -6.65 -11.68 -2.10
N LYS A 179 -7.21 -12.87 -1.90
CA LYS A 179 -8.46 -13.35 -2.51
C LYS A 179 -9.71 -12.60 -2.00
N GLY A 180 -9.69 -11.27 -2.09
CA GLY A 180 -10.66 -10.35 -1.52
C GLY A 180 -10.64 -8.97 -2.20
N HIS A 181 -10.76 -7.90 -1.41
CA HIS A 181 -11.03 -6.53 -1.87
C HIS A 181 -10.03 -5.95 -2.89
N THR A 182 -8.74 -6.30 -2.77
CA THR A 182 -7.71 -5.85 -3.73
C THR A 182 -7.96 -6.43 -5.12
N THR A 183 -8.11 -7.76 -5.24
CA THR A 183 -8.44 -8.43 -6.50
C THR A 183 -9.74 -7.91 -7.09
N ARG A 184 -10.75 -7.70 -6.24
CA ARG A 184 -12.04 -7.10 -6.65
C ARG A 184 -11.84 -5.73 -7.30
N THR A 185 -11.04 -4.86 -6.69
CA THR A 185 -10.78 -3.51 -7.20
C THR A 185 -10.02 -3.53 -8.52
N ILE A 186 -9.05 -4.45 -8.67
CA ILE A 186 -8.31 -4.63 -9.93
C ILE A 186 -9.26 -5.09 -11.04
N LEU A 187 -10.08 -6.12 -10.79
CA LEU A 187 -11.05 -6.63 -11.76
C LEU A 187 -12.08 -5.55 -12.17
N LEU A 188 -12.55 -4.74 -11.23
CA LEU A 188 -13.43 -3.60 -11.54
C LEU A 188 -12.74 -2.57 -12.43
N SER A 189 -11.46 -2.29 -12.19
CA SER A 189 -10.67 -1.37 -13.03
C SER A 189 -10.51 -1.92 -14.45
N ILE A 190 -10.27 -3.23 -14.59
CA ILE A 190 -10.24 -3.92 -15.89
C ILE A 190 -11.60 -3.84 -16.60
N CYS A 191 -12.70 -4.08 -15.88
CA CYS A 191 -14.05 -3.98 -16.44
C CYS A 191 -14.37 -2.57 -16.94
N ASP A 192 -13.96 -1.52 -16.23
CA ASP A 192 -14.14 -0.13 -16.68
C ASP A 192 -13.40 0.13 -18.00
N ILE A 193 -12.14 -0.32 -18.10
CA ILE A 193 -11.34 -0.16 -19.31
C ILE A 193 -11.97 -0.90 -20.49
N LEU A 194 -12.33 -2.17 -20.31
CA LEU A 194 -12.94 -2.98 -21.37
C LEU A 194 -14.26 -2.37 -21.86
N ARG A 195 -15.09 -1.83 -20.95
CA ARG A 195 -16.30 -1.11 -21.32
C ARG A 195 -15.99 0.12 -22.16
N ARG A 196 -14.98 0.92 -21.77
CA ARG A 196 -14.58 2.13 -22.50
C ARG A 196 -13.98 1.83 -23.88
N GLN A 197 -13.39 0.66 -24.06
CA GLN A 197 -12.89 0.16 -25.34
C GLN A 197 -13.97 -0.55 -26.18
N GLY A 198 -15.21 -0.70 -25.69
CA GLY A 198 -16.29 -1.44 -26.37
C GLY A 198 -16.09 -2.96 -26.43
N GLN A 199 -15.19 -3.51 -25.60
CA GLN A 199 -14.84 -4.93 -25.56
C GLN A 199 -15.84 -5.72 -24.72
N HIS A 200 -17.10 -5.76 -25.15
CA HIS A 200 -18.22 -6.29 -24.36
C HIS A 200 -18.06 -7.76 -23.92
N GLU A 201 -17.56 -8.64 -24.81
CA GLU A 201 -17.38 -10.05 -24.47
C GLU A 201 -16.32 -10.26 -23.37
N LEU A 202 -15.21 -9.51 -23.46
CA LEU A 202 -14.16 -9.54 -22.45
C LEU A 202 -14.64 -8.92 -21.13
N GLU A 203 -15.43 -7.84 -21.19
CA GLU A 203 -16.04 -7.25 -19.99
C GLU A 203 -16.91 -8.28 -19.26
N LEU A 204 -17.76 -9.02 -19.98
CA LEU A 204 -18.62 -10.07 -19.40
C LEU A 204 -17.77 -11.16 -18.72
N LYS A 205 -16.72 -11.65 -19.39
CA LYS A 205 -15.80 -12.64 -18.81
C LYS A 205 -15.12 -12.12 -17.52
N SER A 206 -14.69 -10.86 -17.49
CA SER A 206 -14.12 -10.25 -16.28
C SER A 206 -15.15 -10.08 -15.16
N ARG A 207 -16.42 -9.83 -15.49
CA ARG A 207 -17.52 -9.78 -14.50
C ARG A 207 -17.88 -11.15 -13.94
N ASP A 208 -17.78 -12.21 -14.74
CA ASP A 208 -17.98 -13.58 -14.25
C ASP A 208 -16.89 -13.96 -13.24
N GLN A 209 -15.64 -13.56 -13.50
CA GLN A 209 -14.54 -13.71 -12.54
C GLN A 209 -14.81 -12.95 -11.24
N LEU A 210 -15.34 -11.73 -11.34
CA LEU A 210 -15.72 -10.91 -10.18
C LEU A 210 -16.83 -11.60 -9.36
N THR A 211 -17.85 -12.13 -10.02
CA THR A 211 -18.98 -12.81 -9.37
C THR A 211 -18.50 -14.08 -8.66
N THR A 212 -17.64 -14.85 -9.32
CA THR A 212 -16.99 -16.03 -8.73
C THR A 212 -16.14 -15.66 -7.52
N LEU A 213 -15.37 -14.57 -7.61
CA LEU A 213 -14.58 -14.05 -6.49
C LEU A 213 -15.48 -13.66 -5.30
N GLU A 214 -16.58 -12.96 -5.54
CA GLU A 214 -17.51 -12.53 -4.48
C GLU A 214 -18.23 -13.71 -3.82
N GLN A 215 -18.52 -14.78 -4.56
CA GLN A 215 -19.09 -16.01 -4.00
C GLN A 215 -18.08 -16.80 -3.16
N LEU A 216 -16.81 -16.81 -3.56
CA LEU A 216 -15.74 -17.53 -2.86
C LEU A 216 -15.12 -16.72 -1.71
N ALA A 217 -15.20 -15.40 -1.76
CA ALA A 217 -14.69 -14.51 -0.73
C ALA A 217 -15.64 -14.53 0.48
N GLY A 218 -15.29 -15.33 1.50
CA GLY A 218 -15.90 -15.18 2.83
C GLY A 218 -15.61 -13.81 3.46
N THR A 219 -16.23 -13.51 4.59
CA THR A 219 -16.05 -12.25 5.36
C THR A 219 -14.65 -12.04 5.96
N GLY A 220 -13.68 -12.92 5.67
CA GLY A 220 -12.38 -13.01 6.35
C GLY A 220 -11.17 -12.40 5.64
N GLY A 221 -11.34 -11.66 4.55
CA GLY A 221 -10.24 -11.02 3.81
C GLY A 221 -9.73 -9.72 4.46
N SER A 222 -8.44 -9.40 4.28
CA SER A 222 -7.91 -8.07 4.64
C SER A 222 -8.58 -6.98 3.80
N LEU A 223 -9.37 -6.10 4.43
CA LEU A 223 -10.15 -5.07 3.75
C LEU A 223 -9.25 -4.01 3.10
N TYR A 224 -8.21 -3.58 3.81
CA TYR A 224 -7.36 -2.45 3.45
C TYR A 224 -5.89 -2.87 3.27
N TRP A 225 -5.66 -4.00 2.59
CA TRP A 225 -4.31 -4.54 2.39
C TRP A 225 -3.41 -3.57 1.61
N ILE A 226 -3.86 -3.15 0.42
CA ILE A 226 -3.20 -2.12 -0.39
C ILE A 226 -3.90 -0.81 -0.12
N ALA A 227 -3.19 0.11 0.52
CA ALA A 227 -3.76 1.41 0.81
C ALA A 227 -4.05 2.20 -0.49
N GLY A 228 -4.98 3.14 -0.42
CA GLY A 228 -5.42 3.95 -1.55
C GLY A 228 -6.36 3.25 -2.53
N LEU A 229 -6.54 1.93 -2.48
CA LEU A 229 -7.49 1.24 -3.37
C LEU A 229 -8.95 1.54 -3.03
N ARG A 230 -9.27 1.80 -1.75
CA ARG A 230 -10.59 2.31 -1.36
C ARG A 230 -10.90 3.63 -2.10
N HIS A 231 -10.02 4.62 -1.94
CA HIS A 231 -10.15 5.93 -2.59
C HIS A 231 -10.20 5.81 -4.12
N TRP A 232 -9.46 4.87 -4.70
CA TRP A 232 -9.52 4.59 -6.14
C TRP A 232 -10.89 4.04 -6.56
N LEU A 233 -11.45 3.10 -5.80
CA LEU A 233 -12.78 2.57 -6.05
C LEU A 233 -13.84 3.68 -5.96
N ASP A 234 -13.76 4.52 -4.93
CA ASP A 234 -14.66 5.66 -4.75
C ASP A 234 -14.54 6.64 -5.95
N HIS A 235 -13.32 6.88 -6.41
CA HIS A 235 -13.06 7.70 -7.61
C HIS A 235 -13.72 7.12 -8.86
N MET A 236 -13.59 5.80 -9.10
CA MET A 236 -14.22 5.14 -10.26
C MET A 236 -15.75 5.11 -10.18
N GLN A 237 -16.32 5.07 -8.98
CA GLN A 237 -17.78 4.97 -8.77
C GLN A 237 -18.49 6.33 -8.77
N THR A 238 -17.75 7.42 -8.60
CA THR A 238 -18.35 8.77 -8.57
C THR A 238 -18.64 9.24 -10.00
N PRO A 239 -19.92 9.42 -10.42
CA PRO A 239 -20.26 9.62 -11.83
C PRO A 239 -19.83 10.96 -12.46
N ASN A 240 -19.32 11.91 -11.68
CA ASN A 240 -19.07 13.28 -12.13
C ASN A 240 -17.96 13.97 -11.33
N ARG A 241 -16.69 13.61 -11.54
CA ARG A 241 -15.61 14.58 -11.32
C ARG A 241 -15.18 15.14 -12.67
N PRO A 242 -15.04 16.47 -12.82
CA PRO A 242 -14.40 17.02 -14.00
C PRO A 242 -13.03 16.37 -14.14
N ARG A 243 -12.67 15.99 -15.37
CA ARG A 243 -11.30 15.58 -15.71
C ARG A 243 -10.38 16.70 -15.22
N ILE A 244 -9.47 16.36 -14.30
CA ILE A 244 -8.34 17.23 -13.94
C ILE A 244 -7.42 17.28 -15.14
#